data_AF-A0A1K0JIV6-F1
#
_entry.id   AF-A0A1K0JIV6-F1
#
_cell.length_a   1.000
_cell.length_b   1.000
_cell.length_c   1.000
_cell.angle_alpha   90.00
_cell.angle_beta   90.00
_cell.angle_gamma   90.00
#
_symmetry.space_group_name_H-M   'P 1'
#
loop_
_entity.id
_entity.type
_entity.pdbx_description
1 polymer ?
#
loop_
_entity_poly.entity_id
_entity_poly.type
_entity_poly.pdbx_seq_one_letter_code
_entity_poly.pdbx_strand_id
1 'polypeptide(L)'
;MEGGSGCKVKRYPAEYKEWVVEQMMPPINRSVVELARETGVTTVSLRTWRNEAREQGRVVPGNGKQSDKWSGADKFRVVLETAPLSEAELSEYCRRKGIQPEQIRQWRAACEQANAKTPPKDGLAQRREEQTAQKRIRDLERELKRKNAALAETAALLVLRKKAEAIWGRDEED
;
A
#
# COMPACT_ATOMS: atom_id res chain seq x y z
N MET A 1 -1.04 41.50 21.68
CA MET A 1 -2.03 40.45 21.97
C MET A 1 -1.32 39.12 21.95
N GLU A 2 -0.75 38.72 23.08
CA GLU A 2 -0.09 37.42 23.23
C GLU A 2 -1.11 36.39 23.72
N GLY A 3 -1.65 35.60 22.80
CA GLY A 3 -2.51 34.47 23.10
C GLY A 3 -1.72 33.17 23.02
N GLY A 4 -0.82 32.96 23.98
CA GLY A 4 -0.09 31.71 24.12
C GLY A 4 -1.03 30.59 24.54
N SER A 5 -1.57 29.85 23.57
CA SER A 5 -2.29 28.60 23.80
C SER A 5 -1.34 27.56 24.38
N GLY A 6 -1.19 27.56 25.70
CA GLY A 6 -0.47 26.54 26.44
C GLY A 6 -1.07 25.18 26.15
N CYS A 7 -0.33 24.35 25.42
CA CYS A 7 -0.70 22.97 25.13
C CYS A 7 -0.74 22.21 26.46
N LYS A 8 -1.91 22.09 27.09
CA LYS A 8 -2.09 21.27 28.29
C LYS A 8 -1.77 19.83 27.91
N VAL A 9 -0.59 19.35 28.31
CA VAL A 9 -0.16 17.97 28.06
C VAL A 9 -1.06 17.05 28.88
N LYS A 10 -2.06 16.44 28.21
CA LYS A 10 -2.88 15.39 28.82
C LYS A 10 -1.97 14.24 29.23
N ARG A 11 -1.93 13.94 30.53
CA ARG A 11 -1.11 12.86 31.07
C ARG A 11 -1.94 11.58 31.07
N TYR A 12 -1.51 10.61 30.27
CA TYR A 12 -2.17 9.30 30.18
C TYR A 12 -1.47 8.30 31.10
N PRO A 13 -2.22 7.45 31.84
CA PRO A 13 -1.66 6.34 32.62
C PRO A 13 -0.83 5.39 31.74
N ALA A 14 0.17 4.73 32.32
CA ALA A 14 1.04 3.80 31.60
C ALA A 14 0.24 2.61 31.03
N GLU A 15 -0.61 2.00 31.85
CA GLU A 15 -1.49 0.88 31.47
C GLU A 15 -2.37 1.23 30.25
N TYR A 16 -2.87 2.47 30.21
CA TYR A 16 -3.70 2.93 29.09
C TYR A 16 -2.90 3.05 27.79
N LYS A 17 -1.66 3.57 27.87
CA LYS A 17 -0.77 3.65 26.70
C LYS A 17 -0.43 2.26 26.18
N GLU A 18 -0.18 1.31 27.08
CA GLU A 18 0.10 -0.08 26.71
C GLU A 18 -1.08 -0.73 26.01
N TRP A 19 -2.30 -0.58 26.55
CA TRP A 19 -3.51 -1.06 25.91
C TRP A 19 -3.71 -0.46 24.51
N VAL A 20 -3.51 0.86 24.36
CA VAL A 20 -3.58 1.53 23.04
C VAL A 20 -2.56 0.95 22.05
N VAL A 21 -1.33 0.71 22.50
CA VAL A 21 -0.28 0.10 21.66
C VAL A 21 -0.65 -1.34 21.30
N GLU A 22 -1.24 -2.10 22.22
CA GLU A 22 -1.74 -3.45 21.96
C GLU A 22 -2.83 -3.48 20.88
N GLN A 23 -3.75 -2.52 20.88
CA GLN A 23 -4.75 -2.38 19.82
C GLN A 23 -4.13 -2.12 18.43
N MET A 24 -2.97 -1.45 18.37
CA MET A 24 -2.23 -1.21 17.14
C MET A 24 -1.35 -2.39 16.71
N MET A 25 -1.22 -3.42 17.55
CA MET A 25 -0.47 -4.62 17.23
C MET A 25 -1.38 -5.68 16.60
N PRO A 26 -0.82 -6.58 15.77
CA PRO A 26 -1.52 -7.78 15.37
C PRO A 26 -1.91 -8.63 16.60
N PRO A 27 -3.07 -9.30 16.59
CA PRO A 27 -3.92 -9.59 15.43
C PRO A 27 -4.90 -8.46 15.04
N ILE A 28 -5.15 -7.47 15.91
CA ILE A 28 -6.18 -6.45 15.69
C ILE A 28 -5.69 -5.38 14.68
N ASN A 29 -4.44 -4.93 14.86
CA ASN A 29 -3.75 -3.98 13.99
C ASN A 29 -4.57 -2.71 13.65
N ARG A 30 -5.30 -2.16 14.62
CA ARG A 30 -6.13 -0.96 14.42
C ARG A 30 -5.28 0.20 13.90
N SER A 31 -5.90 1.02 13.06
CA SER A 31 -5.21 2.21 12.55
C SER A 31 -5.15 3.31 13.61
N VAL A 32 -4.10 4.13 13.57
CA VAL A 32 -4.00 5.35 14.40
C VAL A 32 -5.24 6.25 14.25
N VAL A 33 -5.82 6.32 13.05
CA VAL A 33 -6.97 7.19 12.76
C VAL A 33 -8.24 6.68 13.43
N GLU A 34 -8.46 5.37 13.39
CA GLU A 34 -9.57 4.69 14.06
C GLU A 34 -9.46 4.87 15.59
N LEU A 35 -8.30 4.56 16.16
CA LEU A 35 -8.08 4.73 17.61
C LEU A 35 -8.23 6.18 18.05
N ALA A 36 -7.80 7.16 17.25
CA ALA A 36 -8.00 8.57 17.58
C ALA A 36 -9.49 8.95 17.67
N ARG A 37 -10.34 8.36 16.81
CA ARG A 37 -11.79 8.60 16.82
C ARG A 37 -12.46 7.97 18.03
N GLU A 38 -12.06 6.76 18.41
CA GLU A 38 -12.68 6.02 19.53
C GLU A 38 -12.21 6.51 20.89
N THR A 39 -10.90 6.77 21.04
CA THR A 39 -10.29 7.11 22.33
C THR A 39 -10.26 8.61 22.63
N GLY A 40 -10.46 9.45 21.59
CA GLY A 40 -10.29 10.90 21.69
C GLY A 40 -8.83 11.33 21.92
N VAL A 41 -7.86 10.42 21.83
CA VAL A 41 -6.44 10.74 21.87
C VAL A 41 -6.00 11.34 20.54
N THR A 42 -5.12 12.34 20.59
CA THR A 42 -4.62 12.96 19.36
C THR A 42 -3.81 11.96 18.53
N THR A 43 -3.96 12.04 17.21
CA THR A 43 -3.18 11.20 16.28
C THR A 43 -1.67 11.36 16.46
N VAL A 44 -1.22 12.53 16.92
CA VAL A 44 0.19 12.81 17.23
C VAL A 44 0.65 11.95 18.41
N SER A 45 -0.05 11.99 19.55
CA SER A 45 0.31 11.18 20.73
C SER A 45 0.31 9.68 20.44
N LEU A 46 -0.69 9.21 19.69
CA LEU A 46 -0.77 7.82 19.25
C LEU A 46 0.41 7.40 18.37
N ARG A 47 0.85 8.28 17.45
CA ARG A 47 2.05 8.03 16.63
C ARG A 47 3.32 8.01 17.48
N THR A 48 3.42 8.90 18.47
CA THR A 48 4.56 8.93 19.39
C THR A 48 4.67 7.62 20.15
N TRP A 49 3.59 7.14 20.80
CA TRP A 49 3.63 5.88 21.56
C TRP A 49 3.90 4.67 20.68
N ARG A 50 3.38 4.66 19.45
CA ARG A 50 3.72 3.63 18.46
C ARG A 50 5.20 3.65 18.10
N ASN A 51 5.79 4.84 17.93
CA ASN A 51 7.21 4.96 17.63
C ASN A 51 8.08 4.55 18.82
N GLU A 52 7.73 4.99 20.03
CA GLU A 52 8.39 4.55 21.28
C GLU A 52 8.36 3.01 21.42
N ALA A 53 7.21 2.39 21.16
CA ALA A 53 7.09 0.92 21.18
C ALA A 53 7.97 0.25 20.11
N ARG A 54 8.13 0.86 18.93
CA ARG A 54 9.02 0.36 17.87
C ARG A 54 10.50 0.49 18.21
N GLU A 55 10.88 1.56 18.92
CA GLU A 55 12.24 1.76 19.43
C GLU A 55 12.58 0.73 20.51
N GLN A 56 11.60 0.33 21.32
CA GLN A 56 11.71 -0.79 22.26
C GLN A 56 11.70 -2.16 21.57
N GLY A 57 11.77 -2.22 20.24
CA GLY A 57 11.84 -3.47 19.48
C GLY A 57 10.51 -4.18 19.29
N ARG A 58 9.35 -3.54 19.56
CA ARG A 58 8.04 -4.17 19.31
C ARG A 58 7.59 -3.99 17.86
N VAL A 59 6.97 -5.03 17.29
CA VAL A 59 6.32 -4.96 15.96
C VAL A 59 4.93 -4.32 16.10
N VAL A 60 4.84 -3.02 15.82
CA VAL A 60 3.60 -2.22 15.89
C VAL A 60 3.32 -1.55 14.54
N PRO A 61 2.71 -2.25 13.56
CA PRO A 61 2.39 -1.67 12.26
C PRO A 61 1.38 -0.52 12.40
N GLY A 62 0.34 -0.70 13.23
CA GLY A 62 -0.64 0.33 13.62
C GLY A 62 -1.27 1.06 12.43
N ASN A 63 -1.37 0.38 11.29
CA ASN A 63 -1.72 0.99 10.01
C ASN A 63 -3.03 0.44 9.44
N GLY A 64 -3.69 -0.51 10.11
CA GLY A 64 -4.91 -1.14 9.60
C GLY A 64 -4.69 -1.99 8.34
N LYS A 65 -3.43 -2.24 7.95
CA LYS A 65 -3.10 -2.90 6.68
C LYS A 65 -2.59 -4.32 6.91
N GLN A 66 -2.90 -5.18 5.94
CA GLN A 66 -2.35 -6.54 5.83
C GLN A 66 -0.81 -6.53 5.74
N SER A 67 -0.19 -7.66 6.10
CA SER A 67 1.26 -7.87 6.19
C SER A 67 2.05 -7.41 4.96
N ASP A 68 1.48 -7.49 3.76
CA ASP A 68 2.14 -7.07 2.52
C ASP A 68 2.47 -5.57 2.47
N LYS A 69 1.62 -4.73 3.09
CA LYS A 69 1.78 -3.27 3.11
C LYS A 69 2.52 -2.76 4.35
N TRP A 70 3.17 -3.65 5.10
CA TRP A 70 4.02 -3.26 6.22
C TRP A 70 5.29 -2.58 5.74
N SER A 71 5.83 -1.69 6.57
CA SER A 71 7.07 -1.01 6.25
C SER A 71 8.24 -2.00 6.21
N GLY A 72 9.29 -1.69 5.43
CA GLY A 72 10.49 -2.54 5.37
C GLY A 72 11.12 -2.76 6.76
N ALA A 73 11.11 -1.74 7.62
CA ALA A 73 11.60 -1.85 8.99
C ALA A 73 10.78 -2.82 9.86
N ASP A 74 9.45 -2.80 9.73
CA ASP A 74 8.58 -3.73 10.46
C ASP A 74 8.75 -5.18 9.96
N LYS A 75 8.92 -5.37 8.64
CA LYS A 75 9.22 -6.68 8.04
C LYS A 75 10.57 -7.22 8.52
N PHE A 76 11.61 -6.39 8.53
CA PHE A 76 12.93 -6.76 9.03
C PHE A 76 12.91 -7.15 10.50
N ARG A 77 12.16 -6.42 11.34
CA ARG A 77 12.00 -6.76 12.76
C ARG A 77 11.36 -8.13 12.96
N VAL A 78 10.34 -8.48 12.17
CA VAL A 78 9.75 -9.84 12.18
C VAL A 78 10.79 -10.89 11.80
N VAL A 79 11.61 -10.64 10.77
CA VAL A 79 12.67 -11.57 10.37
C VAL A 79 13.68 -11.80 11.50
N LEU A 80 14.03 -10.76 12.25
CA LEU A 80 14.91 -10.87 13.42
C LEU A 80 14.26 -11.65 14.58
N GLU A 81 13.00 -11.36 14.93
CA GLU A 81 12.26 -12.07 15.98
C GLU A 81 12.09 -13.56 15.65
N THR A 82 11.97 -13.89 14.37
CA THR A 82 11.71 -15.27 13.90
C THR A 82 12.96 -16.04 13.51
N ALA A 83 14.14 -15.41 13.56
CA ALA A 83 15.41 -16.07 13.27
C ALA A 83 15.73 -17.28 14.18
N PRO A 84 15.51 -17.24 15.51
CA PRO A 84 15.80 -18.37 16.38
C PRO A 84 14.67 -19.40 16.49
N LEU A 85 13.49 -19.13 15.90
CA LEU A 85 12.30 -19.97 16.08
C LEU A 85 12.36 -21.23 15.23
N SER A 86 11.93 -22.35 15.80
CA SER A 86 11.65 -23.59 15.07
C SER A 86 10.41 -23.45 14.17
N GLU A 87 10.16 -24.42 13.27
CA GLU A 87 9.01 -24.36 12.35
C GLU A 87 7.65 -24.39 13.08
N ALA A 88 7.58 -25.09 14.22
CA ALA A 88 6.39 -25.12 15.07
C ALA A 88 6.13 -23.76 15.72
N GLU A 89 7.15 -23.16 16.33
CA GLU A 89 7.07 -21.83 16.96
C GLU A 89 6.81 -20.72 15.92
N LEU A 90 7.40 -20.84 14.73
CA LEU A 90 7.15 -19.94 13.62
C LEU A 90 5.68 -19.99 13.20
N SER A 91 5.08 -21.18 13.16
CA SER A 91 3.66 -21.36 12.81
C SER A 91 2.73 -20.71 13.85
N GLU A 92 3.03 -20.85 15.14
CA GLU A 92 2.29 -20.15 16.21
C GLU A 92 2.47 -18.64 16.14
N TYR A 93 3.70 -18.17 15.93
CA TYR A 93 4.01 -16.76 15.74
C TYR A 93 3.21 -16.17 14.57
N CYS A 94 3.18 -16.86 13.44
CA CYS A 94 2.43 -16.51 12.24
C CYS A 94 0.93 -16.35 12.50
N ARG A 95 0.31 -17.31 13.21
CA ARG A 95 -1.10 -17.25 13.59
C ARG A 95 -1.40 -16.06 14.50
N ARG A 96 -0.55 -15.81 15.50
CA ARG A 96 -0.70 -14.69 16.43
C ARG A 96 -0.54 -13.34 15.73
N LYS A 97 0.39 -13.24 14.78
CA LYS A 97 0.71 -11.99 14.08
C LYS A 97 -0.08 -11.77 12.78
N GLY A 98 -0.85 -12.74 12.33
CA GLY A 98 -1.58 -12.68 11.06
C GLY A 98 -0.66 -12.62 9.84
N ILE A 99 0.50 -13.29 9.90
CA ILE A 99 1.51 -13.32 8.83
C ILE A 99 1.61 -14.77 8.36
N GLN A 100 1.80 -15.00 7.06
CA GLN A 100 2.04 -16.34 6.54
C GLN A 100 3.54 -16.71 6.66
N PRO A 101 3.90 -17.96 7.00
CA PRO A 101 5.31 -18.39 7.10
C PRO A 101 6.11 -18.09 5.83
N GLU A 102 5.46 -18.23 4.67
CA GLU A 102 6.06 -17.95 3.37
C GLU A 102 6.45 -16.47 3.20
N GLN A 103 5.65 -15.53 3.73
CA GLN A 103 5.99 -14.11 3.70
C GLN A 103 7.28 -13.83 4.49
N ILE A 104 7.46 -14.51 5.64
CA ILE A 104 8.65 -14.35 6.48
C ILE A 104 9.89 -14.92 5.76
N ARG A 105 9.74 -16.05 5.07
CA ARG A 105 10.80 -16.63 4.22
C ARG A 105 11.20 -15.67 3.10
N GLN A 106 10.22 -15.08 2.41
CA GLN A 106 10.48 -14.07 1.37
C GLN A 106 11.20 -12.84 1.92
N TRP A 107 10.78 -12.34 3.10
CA TRP A 107 11.44 -11.20 3.71
C TRP A 107 12.87 -11.54 4.18
N ARG A 108 13.10 -12.74 4.69
CA ARG A 108 14.44 -13.23 5.04
C ARG A 108 15.34 -13.27 3.80
N ALA A 109 14.88 -13.89 2.72
CA ALA A 109 15.62 -13.94 1.45
C ALA A 109 15.91 -12.53 0.91
N ALA A 110 14.93 -11.61 0.96
CA ALA A 110 15.13 -10.22 0.56
C ALA A 110 16.19 -9.50 1.42
N CYS A 111 16.25 -9.79 2.73
CA CYS A 111 17.27 -9.22 3.62
C CYS A 111 18.67 -9.78 3.32
N GLU A 112 18.78 -11.09 3.07
CA GLU A 112 20.05 -11.74 2.69
C GLU A 112 20.57 -11.19 1.35
N GLN A 113 19.68 -10.94 0.39
CA GLN A 113 20.01 -10.41 -0.93
C GLN A 113 20.21 -8.89 -0.95
N ALA A 114 19.78 -8.15 0.08
CA ALA A 114 19.81 -6.68 0.09
C ALA A 114 21.22 -6.09 -0.09
N ASN A 115 22.23 -6.78 0.45
CA ASN A 115 23.64 -6.39 0.34
C ASN A 115 24.42 -7.24 -0.68
N ALA A 116 23.77 -8.23 -1.30
CA ALA A 116 24.38 -8.95 -2.41
C ALA A 116 24.71 -7.91 -3.48
N LYS A 117 25.98 -7.81 -3.86
CA LYS A 117 26.43 -6.96 -4.95
C LYS A 117 25.78 -7.49 -6.22
N THR A 118 24.57 -7.04 -6.53
CA THR A 118 24.11 -7.05 -7.91
C THR A 118 25.14 -6.22 -8.66
N PRO A 119 25.82 -6.76 -9.69
CA PRO A 119 26.67 -5.92 -10.50
C PRO A 119 25.82 -4.70 -10.94
N PRO A 120 26.39 -3.49 -10.99
CA PRO A 120 25.64 -2.25 -11.27
C PRO A 120 24.95 -2.21 -12.65
N LYS A 121 24.98 -3.31 -13.40
CA LYS A 121 24.30 -3.52 -14.66
C LYS A 121 22.81 -3.80 -14.47
N ASP A 122 22.39 -4.56 -13.46
CA ASP A 122 21.00 -5.04 -13.40
C ASP A 122 20.03 -3.96 -12.93
N GLY A 123 20.33 -3.21 -11.86
CA GLY A 123 19.41 -2.18 -11.36
C GLY A 123 19.21 -0.99 -12.30
N LEU A 124 20.23 -0.62 -13.09
CA LEU A 124 20.13 0.46 -14.08
C LEU A 124 19.55 -0.03 -15.42
N ALA A 125 19.91 -1.24 -15.86
CA ALA A 125 19.32 -1.84 -17.06
C ALA A 125 17.83 -2.13 -16.84
N GLN A 126 17.46 -2.73 -15.71
CA GLN A 126 16.06 -3.00 -15.35
C GLN A 126 15.24 -1.71 -15.23
N ARG A 127 15.77 -0.65 -14.59
CA ARG A 127 15.10 0.66 -14.59
C ARG A 127 14.95 1.25 -15.99
N ARG A 128 15.94 1.06 -16.88
CA ARG A 128 15.85 1.52 -18.27
C ARG A 128 14.81 0.72 -19.05
N GLU A 129 14.76 -0.59 -18.86
CA GLU A 129 13.76 -1.48 -19.44
C GLU A 129 12.34 -1.16 -18.95
N GLU A 130 12.16 -0.89 -17.66
CA GLU A 130 10.89 -0.43 -17.11
C GLU A 130 10.47 0.91 -17.72
N GLN A 131 11.41 1.84 -17.89
CA GLN A 131 11.13 3.14 -18.51
C GLN A 131 10.78 3.02 -20.01
N THR A 132 11.47 2.14 -20.75
CA THR A 132 11.16 1.91 -22.17
C THR A 132 9.81 1.20 -22.32
N ALA A 133 9.52 0.22 -21.47
CA ALA A 133 8.21 -0.45 -21.42
C ALA A 133 7.09 0.55 -21.10
N GLN A 134 7.25 1.41 -20.10
CA GLN A 134 6.27 2.45 -19.76
C GLN A 134 6.06 3.49 -20.86
N LYS A 135 7.12 3.85 -21.61
CA LYS A 135 6.99 4.70 -22.79
C LYS A 135 6.18 4.00 -23.87
N ARG A 136 6.49 2.73 -24.16
CA ARG A 136 5.77 1.94 -25.16
C ARG A 136 4.30 1.77 -24.81
N ILE A 137 3.97 1.51 -23.55
CA ILE A 137 2.58 1.44 -23.08
C ILE A 137 1.85 2.76 -23.36
N ARG A 138 2.44 3.91 -22.98
CA ARG A 138 1.82 5.22 -23.21
C ARG A 138 1.61 5.52 -24.70
N ASP A 139 2.56 5.15 -25.54
CA ASP A 139 2.43 5.38 -26.99
C ASP A 139 1.34 4.48 -27.59
N LEU A 140 1.29 3.21 -27.19
CA LEU A 140 0.22 2.28 -27.58
C LEU A 140 -1.16 2.75 -27.09
N GLU A 141 -1.26 3.25 -25.86
CA GLU A 141 -2.51 3.83 -25.33
C GLU A 141 -2.98 5.04 -26.14
N ARG A 142 -2.06 5.92 -26.58
CA ARG A 142 -2.40 7.06 -27.44
C ARG A 142 -2.87 6.62 -28.82
N GLU A 143 -2.18 5.66 -29.42
CA GLU A 143 -2.60 5.09 -30.70
C GLU A 143 -3.98 4.44 -30.61
N LEU A 144 -4.23 3.68 -29.54
CA LEU A 144 -5.55 3.11 -29.25
C LEU A 144 -6.62 4.19 -29.14
N LYS A 145 -6.37 5.27 -28.40
CA LYS A 145 -7.32 6.39 -28.28
C LYS A 145 -7.63 7.04 -29.63
N ARG A 146 -6.62 7.28 -30.46
CA ARG A 146 -6.81 7.87 -31.81
C ARG A 146 -7.61 6.94 -32.72
N LYS A 147 -7.28 5.65 -32.73
CA LYS A 147 -8.01 4.65 -33.52
C LYS A 147 -9.46 4.50 -33.05
N ASN A 148 -9.68 4.49 -31.73
CA ASN A 148 -11.03 4.44 -31.17
C ASN A 148 -11.84 5.71 -31.46
N ALA A 149 -11.21 6.89 -31.48
CA ALA A 149 -11.88 8.14 -31.88
C ALA A 149 -12.31 8.10 -33.35
N ALA A 150 -11.42 7.70 -34.26
CA ALA A 150 -11.77 7.53 -35.67
C ALA A 150 -12.87 6.48 -35.87
N LEU A 151 -12.83 5.35 -35.16
CA LEU A 151 -13.88 4.34 -35.18
C LEU A 151 -15.22 4.87 -34.62
N ALA A 152 -15.18 5.73 -33.59
CA ALA A 152 -16.38 6.35 -33.04
C ALA A 152 -16.99 7.37 -34.02
N GLU A 153 -16.16 8.15 -34.71
CA GLU A 153 -16.60 9.09 -35.74
C GLU A 153 -17.26 8.35 -36.92
N THR A 154 -16.66 7.26 -37.42
CA THR A 154 -17.27 6.45 -38.48
C THR A 154 -18.57 5.81 -38.02
N ALA A 155 -18.63 5.27 -36.80
CA ALA A 155 -19.86 4.74 -36.22
C ALA A 155 -20.95 5.84 -36.11
N ALA A 156 -20.58 7.06 -35.70
CA ALA A 156 -21.51 8.19 -35.63
C ALA A 156 -22.06 8.57 -37.02
N LEU A 157 -21.20 8.62 -38.04
CA LEU A 157 -21.62 8.86 -39.42
C LEU A 157 -22.57 7.77 -39.94
N LEU A 158 -22.29 6.50 -39.66
CA LEU A 158 -23.17 5.38 -40.03
C LEU A 158 -24.53 5.47 -39.33
N VAL A 159 -24.55 5.85 -38.05
CA VAL A 159 -25.80 6.04 -37.29
C VAL A 159 -26.60 7.22 -37.84
N LEU A 160 -25.95 8.34 -38.16
CA LEU A 160 -26.61 9.51 -38.75
C LEU A 160 -27.20 9.17 -40.12
N ARG A 161 -26.45 8.48 -40.99
CA ARG A 161 -26.95 7.99 -42.27
C ARG A 161 -28.18 7.11 -42.09
N LYS A 162 -28.13 6.13 -41.19
CA LYS A 162 -29.27 5.24 -40.91
C LYS A 162 -30.51 6.01 -40.40
N LYS A 163 -30.31 7.02 -39.55
CA LYS A 163 -31.40 7.88 -39.06
C LYS A 163 -31.99 8.75 -40.18
N ALA A 164 -31.16 9.28 -41.07
CA ALA A 164 -31.62 10.06 -42.22
C ALA A 164 -32.44 9.18 -43.19
N GLU A 165 -31.94 7.99 -43.55
CA GLU A 165 -32.68 7.00 -44.36
C GLU A 165 -34.04 6.63 -43.72
N ALA A 166 -34.14 6.59 -42.39
CA ALA A 166 -35.39 6.29 -41.69
C ALA A 166 -36.41 7.45 -41.70
N ILE A 167 -35.95 8.71 -41.77
CA ILE A 167 -36.83 9.90 -41.76
C ILE A 167 -37.25 10.28 -43.18
N TRP A 168 -36.30 10.29 -44.12
CA TRP A 168 -36.51 10.79 -45.48
C TRP A 168 -36.70 9.67 -46.52
N GLY A 169 -36.54 8.40 -46.13
CA GLY A 169 -36.47 7.29 -47.08
C GLY A 169 -35.08 7.14 -47.68
N ARG A 170 -34.81 6.02 -48.36
CA ARG A 170 -33.64 5.93 -49.24
C ARG A 170 -33.98 6.65 -50.54
N ASP A 171 -33.11 7.55 -50.99
CA ASP A 171 -33.03 7.83 -52.41
C ASP A 171 -32.58 6.52 -53.08
N GLU A 172 -33.55 5.77 -53.60
CA GLU A 172 -33.30 4.70 -54.56
C GLU A 172 -32.93 5.39 -55.88
N GLU A 173 -31.65 5.39 -56.21
CA GLU A 173 -31.19 5.57 -57.60
C GLU A 173 -30.46 4.28 -58.01
N ASP A 174 -30.88 3.74 -59.14
CA ASP A 174 -30.41 2.51 -59.81
C ASP A 174 -28.87 2.39 -59.97
#